data_AF-V6SSV6-F1
#
_entry.id   AF-V6SSV6-F1
#
_cell.length_a   1.000
_cell.length_b   1.000
_cell.length_c   1.000
_cell.angle_alpha   90.00
_cell.angle_beta   90.00
_cell.angle_gamma   90.00
#
_symmetry.space_group_name_H-M   'P 1'
#
loop_
_entity.id
_entity.type
_entity.pdbx_description
1 polymer ?
#
loop_
_entity_poly.entity_id
_entity_poly.type
_entity_poly.pdbx_seq_one_letter_code
_entity_poly.pdbx_strand_id
1 'polypeptide(L)' 'MLNAPACSFTDRIEVLYNQSDSVVISPKEREEFIKELLKVNPNIQVKL' A
#
# COMPACT_ATOMS: atom_id res chain seq x y z
N MET A 1 -5.25 -17.34 -26.03
CA MET A 1 -5.15 -17.58 -24.58
C MET A 1 -4.39 -16.42 -23.96
N LEU A 2 -5.09 -15.37 -23.53
CA LEU A 2 -4.48 -14.28 -22.77
C LEU A 2 -4.61 -14.66 -21.28
N ASN A 3 -3.76 -15.57 -20.83
CA ASN A 3 -3.82 -16.10 -19.47
C ASN A 3 -3.07 -15.17 -18.52
N ALA A 4 -3.76 -14.14 -18.04
CA ALA A 4 -3.73 -13.67 -16.65
C ALA A 4 -4.68 -12.45 -16.51
N PRO A 5 -5.89 -12.62 -15.95
CA PRO A 5 -6.66 -11.47 -15.49
C PRO A 5 -6.01 -11.01 -14.18
N ALA A 6 -4.97 -10.19 -14.25
CA ALA A 6 -4.36 -9.62 -13.04
C ALA A 6 -4.93 -8.22 -12.81
N CYS A 7 -6.15 -8.16 -12.27
CA CYS A 7 -6.69 -6.98 -11.57
C CYS A 7 -5.87 -6.62 -10.29
N SER A 8 -4.56 -6.92 -10.23
CA SER A 8 -3.71 -6.78 -9.03
C SER A 8 -2.52 -5.84 -9.24
N PHE A 9 -2.53 -5.00 -10.28
CA PHE A 9 -1.50 -3.97 -10.45
C PHE A 9 -1.79 -2.69 -9.66
N THR A 10 -3.03 -2.48 -9.20
CA THR A 10 -3.47 -1.22 -8.58
C THR A 10 -3.39 -1.16 -7.05
N ASP A 11 -3.20 -2.31 -6.37
CA ASP A 11 -3.29 -2.38 -4.90
C ASP A 11 -1.94 -2.19 -4.18
N ARG A 12 -0.91 -1.76 -4.91
CA ARG A 12 0.41 -1.48 -4.35
C ARG A 12 0.36 -0.20 -3.55
N ILE A 13 0.92 -0.24 -2.34
CA ILE A 13 1.10 0.91 -1.48
C ILE A 13 2.59 1.22 -1.46
N GLU A 14 2.95 2.45 -1.78
CA GLU A 14 4.29 2.97 -1.53
C GLU A 14 4.31 3.64 -0.16
N VAL A 15 5.18 3.14 0.72
CA VAL A 15 5.38 3.69 2.06
C VAL A 15 6.69 4.46 2.06
N LEU A 16 6.58 5.78 2.18
CA LEU A 16 7.69 6.71 2.32
C LEU A 16 8.01 6.87 3.81
N TYR A 17 9.21 6.50 4.24
CA TYR A 17 9.60 6.58 5.66
C TYR A 17 10.84 7.46 5.89
N ASN A 18 11.62 7.76 4.86
CA ASN A 18 12.69 8.77 4.88
C ASN A 18 12.64 9.63 3.61
N GLN A 19 13.53 10.64 3.52
CA GLN A 19 13.60 11.54 2.36
C GLN A 19 13.94 10.84 1.04
N SER A 20 14.61 9.68 1.09
CA SER A 20 15.03 8.94 -0.10
C SER A 20 14.70 7.46 -0.04
N ASP A 21 14.06 7.01 1.05
CA ASP A 21 13.69 5.61 1.22
C ASP A 21 12.18 5.44 1.14
N SER A 22 11.77 4.58 0.22
CA SER A 22 10.42 4.06 0.14
C SER A 22 10.45 2.55 0.06
N VAL A 23 9.34 1.93 0.48
CA VAL A 23 9.11 0.51 0.27
C VAL A 23 7.76 0.34 -0.41
N VAL A 24 7.74 -0.47 -1.47
CA VAL A 24 6.51 -0.84 -2.16
C VAL A 24 6.02 -2.16 -1.60
N ILE A 25 4.81 -2.15 -1.06
CA ILE A 25 4.17 -3.31 -0.47
C ILE A 25 2.89 -3.59 -1.26
N SER A 26 2.63 -4.85 -1.55
CA SER A 26 1.38 -5.29 -2.20
C SER A 26 0.56 -6.09 -1.18
N PRO A 27 -0.05 -5.43 -0.17
CA PRO A 27 -0.89 -6.13 0.78
C PRO A 27 -2.08 -6.75 0.07
N LYS A 28 -2.55 -7.91 0.56
CA LYS A 28 -3.73 -8.57 0.02
C LYS A 28 -5.00 -7.72 0.22
N GLU A 29 -5.12 -7.10 1.39
CA GLU A 29 -6.24 -6.24 1.78
C GLU A 29 -5.73 -4.81 2.04
N ARG A 30 -5.77 -3.94 1.01
CA ARG A 30 -5.19 -2.59 1.05
C ARG A 30 -5.77 -1.72 2.16
N GLU A 31 -7.10 -1.71 2.28
CA GLU A 31 -7.81 -0.84 3.22
C GLU A 31 -7.58 -1.25 4.68
N GLU A 32 -7.57 -2.56 4.96
CA GLU A 32 -7.30 -3.07 6.30
C GLU A 32 -5.87 -2.76 6.73
N PHE A 33 -4.90 -2.94 5.83
CA PHE A 33 -3.51 -2.60 6.09
C PHE A 33 -3.32 -1.12 6.44
N ILE A 34 -3.96 -0.21 5.69
CA ILE A 34 -3.93 1.23 5.98
C ILE A 34 -4.55 1.53 7.34
N LYS A 35 -5.69 0.89 7.69
CA LYS A 35 -6.34 1.08 9.00
C LYS A 35 -5.44 0.63 10.14
N GLU A 36 -4.77 -0.52 10.02
CA GLU A 36 -3.83 -0.99 11.04
C GLU A 36 -2.62 -0.04 11.17
N LEU A 37 -2.07 0.46 10.06
CA LEU A 37 -1.00 1.46 10.09
C LEU A 37 -1.43 2.73 10.83
N LEU A 38 -2.63 3.24 10.54
CA LEU A 38 -3.17 4.44 11.20
C LEU A 38 -3.47 4.22 12.69
N LYS A 39 -3.80 2.99 13.11
CA LYS A 39 -3.92 2.65 14.54
C LYS A 39 -2.58 2.70 15.25
N VAL A 40 -1.50 2.25 14.60
CA VAL A 40 -0.14 2.30 15.16
C VAL A 40 0.39 3.73 15.21
N ASN A 41 0.20 4.49 14.13
CA ASN A 41 0.59 5.89 14.07
C ASN A 41 -0.47 6.72 13.32
N PRO A 42 -1.31 7.48 14.04
CA PRO A 42 -2.37 8.29 13.44
C PRO A 42 -1.84 9.50 12.65
N ASN A 43 -0.54 9.81 12.73
CA ASN A 43 0.06 10.91 11.97
C ASN A 43 0.45 10.54 10.53
N ILE A 44 0.29 9.26 10.14
CA ILE A 44 0.57 8.82 8.77
C ILE A 44 -0.36 9.55 7.81
N GLN A 45 0.21 10.20 6.79
CA GLN A 45 -0.55 10.85 5.73
C GLN A 45 -0.79 9.88 4.57
N VAL A 46 -2.07 9.60 4.31
CA VAL A 46 -2.48 8.78 3.16
C VAL A 46 -2.76 9.72 1.98
N LYS A 47 -2.07 9.51 0.86
CA LYS A 47 -2.32 10.20 -0.41
C LYS A 47 -2.91 9.20 -1.41
N LEU A 48 -4.00 9.59 -2.06
CA LEU A 48 -4.71 8.81 -3.08
C LEU A 48 -4.25 9.20 -4.49
#